data_AF-A0A6P0JRK2-F1
#
_entry.id   AF-A0A6P0JRK2-F1
#
_cell.length_a   1.000
_cell.length_b   1.000
_cell.length_c   1.000
_cell.angle_alpha   90.00
_cell.angle_beta   90.00
_cell.angle_gamma   90.00
#
_symmetry.space_group_name_H-M   'P 1'
#
loop_
_entity.id
_entity.type
_entity.pdbx_description
1 polymer ?
#
loop_
_entity_poly.entity_id
_entity_poly.type
_entity_poly.pdbx_seq_one_letter_code
_entity_poly.pdbx_strand_id
1 'polypeptide(L)'
;NQLFGAWSHPQWEGEEFDRSAFYAAIGTAMLTYLSQGIADLPNTVLLSKTPSVQNLSRFWQLFPESQVVIITRDPRDVAASAFKTWQKPVEQTLQEWKVACHAIADFERETTADRYLLLRFEDLIFAREQWVKRCLEYLQLDPTLFPWSNLSEVPVFGSSEDTTWKAKKASDAFQPVGRWRSLPSPQRESLASLTSPYFSYLGYSGLLPEDLHPLPSREQRLQMVLTDQESAIVTSLDQRSGQVRTGLRLIVEGILGEKAVQLVRNTLKTMKVNLPFFPDR
;
A
#
# COMPACT_ATOMS: atom_id res chain seq x y z
N ASN A 1 26.30 -35.37 19.52
CA ASN A 1 25.22 -36.01 18.71
C ASN A 1 23.89 -36.20 19.42
N GLN A 2 23.73 -36.00 20.74
CA GLN A 2 22.41 -36.12 21.40
C GLN A 2 21.50 -34.88 21.26
N LEU A 3 22.04 -33.69 20.96
CA LEU A 3 21.25 -32.46 20.83
C LEU A 3 20.38 -32.40 19.56
N PHE A 4 20.72 -33.12 18.49
CA PHE A 4 19.99 -33.05 17.21
C PHE A 4 18.78 -33.99 17.12
N GLY A 5 18.73 -35.06 17.94
CA GLY A 5 17.62 -36.02 17.90
C GLY A 5 16.29 -35.46 18.44
N ALA A 6 16.34 -34.42 19.27
CA ALA A 6 15.16 -33.76 19.83
C ALA A 6 14.53 -32.72 18.88
N TRP A 7 15.22 -32.32 17.81
CA TRP A 7 14.72 -31.34 16.84
C TRP A 7 13.84 -31.96 15.76
N SER A 8 13.96 -33.26 15.50
CA SER A 8 13.17 -33.93 14.46
C SER A 8 11.70 -34.13 14.85
N HIS A 9 11.41 -34.20 16.16
CA HIS A 9 10.06 -34.36 16.71
C HIS A 9 9.96 -33.63 18.06
N PRO A 10 9.96 -32.29 18.07
CA PRO A 10 9.78 -31.57 19.32
C PRO A 10 8.39 -31.91 19.85
N GLN A 11 8.34 -32.73 20.90
CA GLN A 11 7.14 -32.95 21.69
C GLN A 11 6.95 -31.70 22.54
N TRP A 12 6.31 -30.69 21.95
CA TRP A 12 5.82 -29.52 22.68
C TRP A 12 4.62 -29.97 23.54
N GLU A 13 4.87 -30.81 24.53
CA GLU A 13 3.88 -31.19 25.54
C GLU A 13 3.69 -30.00 26.48
N GLY A 14 2.47 -29.46 26.56
CA GLY A 14 2.06 -28.60 27.68
C GLY A 14 1.31 -27.30 27.36
N GLU A 15 1.36 -26.77 26.14
CA GLU A 15 0.65 -25.52 25.81
C GLU A 15 0.01 -25.59 24.41
N GLU A 16 -1.27 -25.22 24.31
CA GLU A 16 -1.92 -24.99 23.02
C GLU A 16 -1.17 -23.86 22.30
N PHE A 17 -0.87 -24.05 21.01
CA PHE A 17 -0.19 -23.03 20.21
C PHE A 17 -1.03 -21.76 20.11
N ASP A 18 -0.61 -20.72 20.83
CA ASP A 18 -1.20 -19.39 20.70
C ASP A 18 -0.64 -18.68 19.46
N ARG A 19 -1.40 -18.79 18.38
CA ARG A 19 -1.09 -18.15 17.09
C ARG A 19 -1.00 -16.62 17.18
N SER A 20 -1.79 -16.00 18.05
CA SER A 20 -1.78 -14.55 18.22
C SER A 20 -0.49 -14.10 18.91
N ALA A 21 -0.13 -14.76 20.02
CA ALA A 21 1.12 -14.52 20.72
C ALA A 21 2.34 -14.76 19.80
N PHE A 22 2.30 -15.81 18.98
CA PHE A 22 3.34 -16.08 18.00
C PHE A 22 3.51 -14.92 17.00
N TYR A 23 2.44 -14.46 16.36
CA TYR A 23 2.54 -13.34 15.41
C TYR A 23 2.99 -12.05 16.08
N ALA A 24 2.48 -11.74 17.27
CA ALA A 24 2.91 -10.56 18.02
C ALA A 24 4.41 -10.62 18.36
N ALA A 25 4.93 -11.79 18.74
CA ALA A 25 6.35 -11.99 19.01
C ALA A 25 7.21 -11.80 17.75
N ILE A 26 6.78 -12.36 16.61
CA ILE A 26 7.46 -12.16 15.31
C ILE A 26 7.47 -10.68 14.92
N GLY A 27 6.33 -9.99 15.04
CA GLY A 27 6.24 -8.58 14.74
C GLY A 27 7.14 -7.73 15.64
N THR A 28 7.17 -8.02 16.94
CA THR A 28 8.05 -7.34 17.92
C THR A 28 9.53 -7.55 17.57
N ALA A 29 9.93 -8.77 17.21
CA ALA A 29 11.29 -9.06 16.79
C ALA A 29 11.67 -8.29 15.52
N MET A 30 10.79 -8.23 14.52
CA MET A 30 11.01 -7.45 13.30
C MET A 30 11.16 -5.96 13.60
N LEU A 31 10.31 -5.39 14.46
CA LEU A 31 10.40 -3.97 14.82
C LEU A 31 11.68 -3.65 15.57
N THR A 32 12.06 -4.51 16.51
CA THR A 32 13.31 -4.38 17.27
C THR A 32 14.51 -4.42 16.33
N TYR A 33 14.52 -5.34 15.36
CA TYR A 33 15.60 -5.41 14.39
C TYR A 33 15.66 -4.17 13.49
N LEU A 34 14.51 -3.72 12.96
CA LEU A 34 14.44 -2.58 12.06
C LEU A 34 14.74 -1.24 12.78
N SER A 35 14.48 -1.14 14.08
CA SER A 35 14.76 0.07 14.86
C SER A 35 16.23 0.23 15.24
N GLN A 36 17.04 -0.85 15.26
CA GLN A 36 18.47 -0.78 15.63
C GLN A 36 19.28 0.21 14.78
N GLY A 37 18.88 0.44 13.53
CA GLY A 37 19.54 1.39 12.61
C GLY A 37 18.91 2.78 12.56
N ILE A 38 17.87 3.03 13.35
CA ILE A 38 17.15 4.31 13.39
C ILE A 38 17.56 4.99 14.70
N ALA A 39 18.34 6.07 14.59
CA ALA A 39 18.63 6.91 15.75
C ALA A 39 17.31 7.32 16.43
N ASP A 40 17.29 7.35 17.78
CA ASP A 40 16.17 7.82 18.61
C ASP A 40 15.92 9.32 18.37
N LEU A 41 15.43 9.62 17.17
CA LEU A 41 15.05 10.94 16.75
C LEU A 41 13.60 11.16 17.17
N PRO A 42 13.32 12.21 17.96
CA PRO A 42 11.94 12.56 18.28
C PRO A 42 11.15 12.73 16.98
N ASN A 43 9.89 12.29 16.97
CA ASN A 43 8.98 12.39 15.83
C ASN A 43 9.36 11.54 14.59
N THR A 44 10.18 10.50 14.75
CA THR A 44 10.48 9.55 13.66
C THR A 44 9.59 8.33 13.72
N VAL A 45 9.15 7.86 12.55
CA VAL A 45 8.31 6.67 12.42
C VAL A 45 8.88 5.70 11.41
N LEU A 46 8.81 4.41 11.75
CA LEU A 46 9.21 3.35 10.84
C LEU A 46 8.12 3.19 9.78
N LEU A 47 8.51 3.40 8.52
CA LEU A 47 7.64 3.26 7.36
C LEU A 47 8.05 2.08 6.51
N SER A 48 7.16 1.09 6.40
CA SER A 48 7.31 0.02 5.41
C SER A 48 6.35 0.22 4.23
N LYS A 49 6.71 -0.32 3.07
CA LYS A 49 5.92 -0.28 1.84
C LYS A 49 5.86 -1.66 1.24
N THR A 50 4.65 -2.13 0.95
CA THR A 50 4.41 -3.33 0.13
C THR A 50 3.45 -2.99 -1.00
N PRO A 51 3.75 -3.36 -2.27
CA PRO A 51 2.84 -3.16 -3.40
C PRO A 51 1.68 -4.18 -3.45
N SER A 52 1.67 -5.14 -2.53
CA SER A 52 0.66 -6.21 -2.46
C SER A 52 -0.20 -6.05 -1.21
N VAL A 53 -1.51 -6.24 -1.37
CA VAL A 53 -2.52 -6.34 -0.30
C VAL A 53 -2.77 -7.78 0.14
N GLN A 54 -1.99 -8.75 -0.35
CA GLN A 54 -2.13 -10.12 0.12
C GLN A 54 -1.87 -10.18 1.64
N ASN A 55 -2.72 -10.93 2.34
CA ASN A 55 -2.69 -11.08 3.80
C ASN A 55 -2.91 -9.78 4.59
N LEU A 56 -3.56 -8.77 4.01
CA LEU A 56 -3.82 -7.50 4.69
C LEU A 56 -4.59 -7.67 6.01
N SER A 57 -5.53 -8.62 6.09
CA SER A 57 -6.26 -8.95 7.33
C SER A 57 -5.36 -9.45 8.47
N ARG A 58 -4.16 -9.95 8.16
CA ARG A 58 -3.18 -10.42 9.16
C ARG A 58 -2.25 -9.33 9.66
N PHE A 59 -2.28 -8.14 9.05
CA PHE A 59 -1.32 -7.09 9.35
C PHE A 59 -1.27 -6.74 10.85
N TRP A 60 -2.43 -6.59 11.50
CA TRP A 60 -2.49 -6.25 12.93
C TRP A 60 -2.24 -7.42 13.88
N GLN A 61 -2.15 -8.65 13.37
CA GLN A 61 -1.66 -9.78 14.17
C GLN A 61 -0.15 -9.63 14.40
N LEU A 62 0.57 -9.11 13.40
CA LEU A 62 2.00 -8.81 13.51
C LEU A 62 2.24 -7.45 14.16
N PHE A 63 1.46 -6.43 13.78
CA PHE A 63 1.74 -5.05 14.14
C PHE A 63 0.49 -4.35 14.71
N PRO A 64 0.01 -4.72 15.90
CA PRO A 64 -1.32 -4.35 16.42
C PRO A 64 -1.55 -2.84 16.59
N GLU A 65 -0.49 -2.08 16.89
CA GLU A 65 -0.56 -0.63 17.13
C GLU A 65 -0.27 0.20 15.87
N SER A 66 -0.36 -0.44 14.72
CA SER A 66 0.13 0.13 13.47
C SER A 66 -0.97 0.70 12.61
N GLN A 67 -0.61 1.69 11.82
CA GLN A 67 -1.52 2.34 10.89
C GLN A 67 -1.29 1.83 9.48
N VAL A 68 -2.38 1.72 8.71
CA VAL A 68 -2.37 1.26 7.33
C VAL A 68 -2.82 2.38 6.40
N VAL A 69 -2.00 2.76 5.43
CA VAL A 69 -2.48 3.59 4.32
C VAL A 69 -2.61 2.70 3.09
N ILE A 70 -3.83 2.61 2.55
CA ILE A 70 -4.11 1.91 1.30
C ILE A 70 -4.17 2.90 0.17
N ILE A 71 -3.25 2.74 -0.77
CA ILE A 71 -3.23 3.51 -2.00
C ILE A 71 -3.74 2.62 -3.11
N THR A 72 -4.75 3.12 -3.83
CA THR A 72 -5.26 2.50 -5.06
C THR A 72 -4.96 3.41 -6.23
N ARG A 73 -5.03 2.85 -7.43
CA ARG A 73 -4.83 3.60 -8.68
C ARG A 73 -5.75 3.05 -9.74
N ASP A 74 -6.06 3.89 -10.72
CA ASP A 74 -6.86 3.51 -11.88
C ASP A 74 -6.26 2.25 -12.55
N PRO A 75 -7.01 1.13 -12.59
CA PRO A 75 -6.54 -0.16 -13.14
C PRO A 75 -6.03 -0.07 -14.57
N ARG A 76 -6.47 0.92 -15.35
CA ARG A 76 -6.00 1.12 -16.72
C ARG A 76 -4.59 1.67 -16.74
N ASP A 77 -4.31 2.70 -15.95
CA ASP A 77 -2.97 3.30 -15.84
C ASP A 77 -1.95 2.36 -15.22
N VAL A 78 -2.46 1.57 -14.30
CA VAL A 78 -1.86 0.43 -13.68
C VAL A 78 -1.43 -0.62 -14.74
N ALA A 79 -2.35 -1.08 -15.59
CA ALA A 79 -2.06 -2.03 -16.67
C ALA A 79 -1.08 -1.44 -17.69
N ALA A 80 -1.26 -0.17 -18.04
CA ALA A 80 -0.35 0.54 -18.94
C ALA A 80 1.07 0.63 -18.37
N SER A 81 1.20 0.88 -17.07
CA SER A 81 2.49 0.89 -16.39
C SER A 81 3.14 -0.49 -16.39
N ALA A 82 2.37 -1.54 -16.13
CA ALA A 82 2.89 -2.90 -16.10
C ALA A 82 3.33 -3.40 -17.49
N PHE A 83 2.51 -3.10 -18.50
CA PHE A 83 2.82 -3.40 -19.90
C PHE A 83 4.10 -2.67 -20.35
N LYS A 84 4.20 -1.36 -20.12
CA LYS A 84 5.39 -0.58 -20.51
C LYS A 84 6.67 -1.08 -19.82
N THR A 85 6.58 -1.47 -18.55
CA THR A 85 7.76 -1.79 -17.72
C THR A 85 8.20 -3.25 -17.87
N TRP A 86 7.25 -4.18 -17.91
CA TRP A 86 7.51 -5.62 -17.84
C TRP A 86 6.90 -6.41 -19.01
N GLN A 87 6.30 -5.75 -19.99
CA GLN A 87 5.55 -6.39 -21.09
C GLN A 87 4.45 -7.34 -20.57
N LYS A 88 3.94 -7.05 -19.36
CA LYS A 88 2.90 -7.86 -18.73
C LYS A 88 1.58 -7.69 -19.47
N PRO A 89 0.86 -8.78 -19.81
CA PRO A 89 -0.45 -8.70 -20.43
C PRO A 89 -1.41 -7.82 -19.64
N VAL A 90 -2.22 -7.03 -20.35
CA VAL A 90 -3.18 -6.11 -19.74
C VAL A 90 -4.20 -6.88 -18.91
N GLU A 91 -4.77 -7.94 -19.48
CA GLU A 91 -5.79 -8.80 -18.88
C GLU A 91 -5.29 -9.43 -17.58
N GLN A 92 -4.07 -9.96 -17.58
CA GLN A 92 -3.45 -10.51 -16.38
C GLN A 92 -3.32 -9.44 -15.29
N THR A 93 -2.87 -8.23 -15.66
CA THR A 93 -2.70 -7.13 -14.71
C THR A 93 -4.04 -6.69 -14.11
N LEU A 94 -5.09 -6.66 -14.93
CA LEU A 94 -6.44 -6.34 -14.49
C LEU A 94 -7.02 -7.41 -13.57
N GLN A 95 -6.74 -8.69 -13.85
CA GLN A 95 -7.19 -9.78 -12.99
C GLN A 95 -6.54 -9.71 -11.61
N GLU A 96 -5.24 -9.43 -11.54
CA GLU A 96 -4.55 -9.22 -10.27
C GLU A 96 -5.09 -8.00 -9.52
N TRP A 97 -5.41 -6.92 -10.24
CA TRP A 97 -6.03 -5.74 -9.64
C TRP A 97 -7.42 -6.06 -9.06
N LYS A 98 -8.25 -6.88 -9.73
CA LYS A 98 -9.54 -7.33 -9.20
C LYS A 98 -9.37 -8.14 -7.91
N VAL A 99 -8.42 -9.07 -7.90
CA VAL A 99 -8.07 -9.84 -6.68
C VAL A 99 -7.64 -8.91 -5.54
N ALA A 100 -6.89 -7.85 -5.85
CA ALA A 100 -6.55 -6.81 -4.87
C ALA A 100 -7.78 -6.11 -4.32
N CYS A 101 -8.71 -5.71 -5.19
CA CYS A 101 -9.93 -5.01 -4.79
C CYS A 101 -10.79 -5.87 -3.87
N HIS A 102 -10.88 -7.17 -4.14
CA HIS A 102 -11.50 -8.13 -3.22
C HIS A 102 -10.81 -8.19 -1.88
N ALA A 103 -9.49 -8.36 -1.87
CA ALA A 103 -8.72 -8.41 -0.62
C ALA A 103 -8.92 -7.13 0.22
N ILE A 104 -9.01 -5.96 -0.44
CA ILE A 104 -9.35 -4.70 0.23
C ILE A 104 -10.78 -4.74 0.75
N ALA A 105 -11.75 -5.21 -0.03
CA ALA A 105 -13.15 -5.24 0.38
C ALA A 105 -13.41 -6.17 1.56
N ASP A 106 -12.83 -7.37 1.55
CA ASP A 106 -12.90 -8.30 2.68
C ASP A 106 -12.25 -7.69 3.91
N PHE A 107 -11.08 -7.08 3.74
CA PHE A 107 -10.42 -6.34 4.81
C PHE A 107 -11.29 -5.20 5.37
N GLU A 108 -11.94 -4.41 4.53
CA GLU A 108 -12.83 -3.32 4.96
C GLU A 108 -14.03 -3.85 5.76
N ARG A 109 -14.56 -5.04 5.42
CA ARG A 109 -15.66 -5.69 6.16
C ARG A 109 -15.23 -6.10 7.56
N GLU A 110 -14.00 -6.57 7.70
CA GLU A 110 -13.44 -7.09 8.96
C GLU A 110 -12.83 -6.00 9.86
N THR A 111 -12.65 -4.78 9.34
CA THR A 111 -11.86 -3.72 9.97
C THR A 111 -12.67 -2.46 10.23
N THR A 112 -12.38 -1.75 11.32
CA THR A 112 -12.98 -0.44 11.62
C THR A 112 -12.35 0.69 10.80
N ALA A 113 -13.15 1.69 10.42
CA ALA A 113 -12.77 2.74 9.48
C ALA A 113 -11.58 3.62 9.93
N ASP A 114 -11.30 3.66 11.22
CA ASP A 114 -10.22 4.44 11.85
C ASP A 114 -8.85 3.75 11.77
N ARG A 115 -8.83 2.44 11.46
CA ARG A 115 -7.61 1.63 11.45
C ARG A 115 -6.82 1.74 10.15
N TYR A 116 -7.42 2.24 9.07
CA TYR A 116 -6.77 2.42 7.77
C TYR A 116 -7.21 3.72 7.10
N LEU A 117 -6.37 4.25 6.22
CA LEU A 117 -6.70 5.34 5.31
C LEU A 117 -6.69 4.82 3.88
N LEU A 118 -7.86 4.78 3.22
CA LEU A 118 -7.94 4.51 1.78
C LEU A 118 -7.85 5.83 1.00
N LEU A 119 -6.95 5.88 0.02
CA LEU A 119 -6.81 7.01 -0.91
C LEU A 119 -6.52 6.52 -2.33
N ARG A 120 -6.80 7.38 -3.32
CA ARG A 120 -6.47 7.13 -4.72
C ARG A 120 -5.23 7.92 -5.11
N PHE A 121 -4.40 7.33 -5.95
CA PHE A 121 -3.22 7.98 -6.50
C PHE A 121 -3.57 9.26 -7.24
N GLU A 122 -4.66 9.25 -8.00
CA GLU A 122 -5.12 10.39 -8.79
C GLU A 122 -5.46 11.57 -7.88
N ASP A 123 -6.17 11.32 -6.78
CA ASP A 123 -6.46 12.34 -5.78
C ASP A 123 -5.17 12.93 -5.17
N LEU A 124 -4.19 12.08 -4.89
CA LEU A 124 -2.88 12.49 -4.39
C LEU A 124 -2.07 13.30 -5.43
N ILE A 125 -2.27 13.05 -6.73
CA ILE A 125 -1.63 13.83 -7.79
C ILE A 125 -2.30 15.18 -7.97
N PHE A 126 -3.64 15.23 -8.01
CA PHE A 126 -4.41 16.45 -8.31
C PHE A 126 -4.61 17.36 -7.10
N ALA A 127 -4.69 16.82 -5.88
CA ALA A 127 -4.88 17.56 -4.63
C ALA A 127 -3.77 17.23 -3.62
N ARG A 128 -2.52 17.34 -4.09
CA ARG A 128 -1.32 16.84 -3.40
C ARG A 128 -1.17 17.32 -1.96
N GLU A 129 -1.20 18.63 -1.75
CA GLU A 129 -1.00 19.23 -0.43
C GLU A 129 -2.06 18.74 0.57
N GLN A 130 -3.33 18.76 0.16
CA GLN A 130 -4.46 18.30 0.95
C GLN A 130 -4.30 16.83 1.37
N TRP A 131 -3.96 15.94 0.44
CA TRP A 131 -3.84 14.51 0.74
C TRP A 131 -2.58 14.18 1.53
N VAL A 132 -1.48 14.88 1.30
CA VAL A 132 -0.28 14.76 2.14
C VAL A 132 -0.59 15.18 3.57
N LYS A 133 -1.27 16.31 3.77
CA LYS A 133 -1.70 16.77 5.09
C LYS A 133 -2.60 15.74 5.78
N ARG A 134 -3.60 15.22 5.07
CA ARG A 134 -4.48 14.16 5.58
C ARG A 134 -3.72 12.89 5.98
N CYS A 135 -2.72 12.49 5.19
CA CYS A 135 -1.85 11.36 5.54
C CYS A 135 -1.05 11.63 6.81
N LEU A 136 -0.47 12.83 6.97
CA LEU A 136 0.26 13.20 8.19
C LEU A 136 -0.65 13.19 9.42
N GLU A 137 -1.84 13.78 9.31
CA GLU A 137 -2.84 13.81 10.39
C GLU A 137 -3.33 12.40 10.74
N TYR A 138 -3.67 11.58 9.75
CA TYR A 138 -4.04 10.19 9.94
C TYR A 138 -2.91 9.43 10.64
N LEU A 139 -1.68 9.64 10.17
CA LEU A 139 -0.50 9.08 10.80
C LEU A 139 -0.17 9.78 12.13
N GLN A 140 -0.93 10.73 12.69
CA GLN A 140 -0.54 11.40 13.95
C GLN A 140 0.90 11.98 13.90
N LEU A 141 1.28 12.55 12.76
CA LEU A 141 2.52 13.28 12.56
C LEU A 141 2.21 14.75 12.50
N ASP A 142 3.10 15.57 13.07
CA ASP A 142 2.93 17.01 13.09
C ASP A 142 3.08 17.60 11.67
N PRO A 143 2.00 18.13 11.06
CA PRO A 143 2.07 18.70 9.72
C PRO A 143 2.93 19.97 9.67
N THR A 144 3.17 20.65 10.80
CA THR A 144 3.99 21.87 10.83
C THR A 144 5.48 21.58 10.64
N LEU A 145 5.92 20.34 10.92
CA LEU A 145 7.28 19.88 10.68
C LEU A 145 7.54 19.46 9.23
N PHE A 146 6.50 19.40 8.41
CA PHE A 146 6.62 19.02 7.01
C PHE A 146 7.11 20.22 6.16
N PRO A 147 8.17 20.08 5.32
CA PRO A 147 8.64 21.18 4.49
C PRO A 147 7.73 21.39 3.26
N TRP A 148 6.59 22.02 3.48
CA TRP A 148 5.57 22.33 2.46
C TRP A 148 6.14 23.04 1.23
N SER A 149 7.10 23.95 1.43
CA SER A 149 7.78 24.67 0.34
C SER A 149 8.45 23.75 -0.68
N ASN A 150 8.83 22.54 -0.26
CA ASN A 150 9.59 21.59 -1.08
C ASN A 150 8.68 20.50 -1.66
N LEU A 151 7.37 20.54 -1.41
CA LEU A 151 6.45 19.47 -1.81
C LEU A 151 6.41 19.26 -3.34
N SER A 152 6.56 20.33 -4.13
CA SER A 152 6.66 20.27 -5.59
C SER A 152 7.97 19.66 -6.08
N GLU A 153 9.02 19.74 -5.27
CA GLU A 153 10.38 19.30 -5.61
C GLU A 153 10.68 17.87 -5.17
N VAL A 154 9.73 17.24 -4.46
CA VAL A 154 9.86 15.86 -4.00
C VAL A 154 10.20 14.93 -5.19
N PRO A 155 11.37 14.28 -5.18
CA PRO A 155 11.82 13.49 -6.32
C PRO A 155 10.97 12.24 -6.54
N VAL A 156 10.86 11.84 -7.80
CA VAL A 156 10.27 10.57 -8.23
C VAL A 156 11.40 9.53 -8.34
N PHE A 157 11.20 8.36 -7.75
CA PHE A 157 12.12 7.23 -7.84
C PHE A 157 11.40 6.05 -8.47
N GLY A 158 12.10 5.28 -9.32
CA GLY A 158 11.54 4.11 -9.99
C GLY A 158 10.46 4.51 -10.99
N SER A 159 10.83 4.58 -12.27
CA SER A 159 9.87 4.92 -13.32
C SER A 159 9.82 3.82 -14.35
N SER A 160 8.68 3.64 -15.01
CA SER A 160 8.55 2.82 -16.23
C SER A 160 9.51 3.21 -17.37
N GLU A 161 10.29 4.28 -17.20
CA GLU A 161 11.31 4.77 -18.14
C GLU A 161 12.74 4.55 -17.61
N ASP A 162 12.90 4.10 -16.36
CA ASP A 162 14.21 3.91 -15.74
C ASP A 162 14.13 2.93 -14.55
N THR A 163 14.74 1.76 -14.73
CA THR A 163 14.89 0.71 -13.72
C THR A 163 16.02 0.98 -12.73
N THR A 164 16.80 2.05 -12.90
CA THR A 164 18.03 2.29 -12.11
C THR A 164 17.79 2.84 -10.70
N TRP A 165 16.54 2.92 -10.22
CA TRP A 165 16.17 3.37 -8.86
C TRP A 165 16.77 4.72 -8.44
N LYS A 166 17.24 5.54 -9.39
CA LYS A 166 17.81 6.87 -9.14
C LYS A 166 16.70 7.91 -8.94
N ALA A 167 16.95 8.87 -8.04
CA ALA A 167 16.09 10.03 -7.84
C ALA A 167 16.03 10.85 -9.14
N LYS A 168 14.84 11.20 -9.60
CA LYS A 168 14.66 12.20 -10.66
C LYS A 168 13.71 13.28 -10.18
N LYS A 169 14.01 14.53 -10.53
CA LYS A 169 13.04 15.61 -10.38
C LYS A 169 11.82 15.24 -11.22
N ALA A 170 10.61 15.36 -10.66
CA ALA A 170 9.40 15.27 -11.46
C ALA A 170 9.49 16.38 -12.52
N SER A 171 9.71 16.04 -13.78
CA SER A 171 9.62 17.03 -14.85
C SER A 171 8.15 17.35 -15.10
N ASP A 172 7.85 18.49 -15.73
CA ASP A 172 6.49 18.84 -16.15
C ASP A 172 5.89 17.81 -17.13
N ALA A 173 6.75 17.00 -17.77
CA ALA A 173 6.39 15.88 -18.61
C ALA A 173 5.95 14.62 -17.82
N PHE A 174 6.11 14.59 -16.50
CA PHE A 174 5.66 13.49 -15.67
C PHE A 174 4.14 13.51 -15.52
N GLN A 175 3.47 12.88 -16.49
CA GLN A 175 2.03 12.68 -16.51
C GLN A 175 1.72 11.20 -16.20
N PRO A 176 1.55 10.83 -14.91
CA PRO A 176 1.31 9.44 -14.52
C PRO A 176 -0.15 9.03 -14.65
N VAL A 177 -1.07 9.99 -14.73
CA VAL A 177 -2.51 9.74 -14.91
C VAL A 177 -2.86 9.80 -16.39
N GLY A 178 -3.65 8.85 -16.88
CA GLY A 178 -4.12 8.78 -18.25
C GLY A 178 -3.15 8.17 -19.27
N ARG A 179 -2.06 7.55 -18.83
CA ARG A 179 -1.06 6.88 -19.69
C ARG A 179 -1.65 5.72 -20.48
N TRP A 180 -2.68 5.08 -19.96
CA TRP A 180 -3.36 4.00 -20.68
C TRP A 180 -3.90 4.40 -22.05
N ARG A 181 -4.15 5.70 -22.28
CA ARG A 181 -4.57 6.23 -23.59
C ARG A 181 -3.51 6.05 -24.67
N SER A 182 -2.24 5.96 -24.29
CA SER A 182 -1.14 5.74 -25.23
C SER A 182 -0.82 4.26 -25.47
N LEU A 183 -1.62 3.33 -24.92
CA LEU A 183 -1.45 1.90 -25.24
C LEU A 183 -1.77 1.63 -26.71
N PRO A 184 -1.10 0.65 -27.35
CA PRO A 184 -1.46 0.25 -28.70
C PRO A 184 -2.90 -0.31 -28.75
N SER A 185 -3.52 -0.27 -29.93
CA SER A 185 -4.96 -0.61 -30.08
C SER A 185 -5.35 -1.98 -29.51
N PRO A 186 -4.59 -3.07 -29.71
CA PRO A 186 -4.95 -4.37 -29.11
C PRO A 186 -5.03 -4.30 -27.59
N GLN A 187 -4.06 -3.64 -26.94
CA GLN A 187 -4.04 -3.48 -25.49
C GLN A 187 -5.15 -2.55 -24.99
N ARG A 188 -5.54 -1.54 -25.78
CA ARG A 188 -6.69 -0.67 -25.44
C ARG A 188 -8.02 -1.39 -25.57
N GLU A 189 -8.16 -2.28 -26.55
CA GLU A 189 -9.35 -3.12 -26.71
C GLU A 189 -9.52 -4.07 -25.51
N SER A 190 -8.41 -4.62 -24.98
CA SER A 190 -8.42 -5.38 -23.73
C SER A 190 -8.99 -4.60 -22.53
N LEU A 191 -8.75 -3.28 -22.49
CA LEU A 191 -9.33 -2.40 -21.47
C LEU A 191 -10.85 -2.24 -21.63
N ALA A 192 -11.44 -2.46 -22.80
CA ALA A 192 -12.88 -2.31 -22.99
C ALA A 192 -13.69 -3.33 -22.17
N SER A 193 -13.07 -4.44 -21.76
CA SER A 193 -13.65 -5.43 -20.85
C SER A 193 -13.80 -4.93 -19.39
N LEU A 194 -13.36 -3.70 -19.09
CA LEU A 194 -13.25 -3.17 -17.72
C LEU A 194 -14.55 -2.65 -17.08
N THR A 195 -15.72 -3.02 -17.59
CA THR A 195 -16.96 -2.70 -16.89
C THR A 195 -17.13 -3.68 -15.73
N SER A 196 -16.71 -3.28 -14.53
CA SER A 196 -16.79 -4.15 -13.36
C SER A 196 -17.18 -3.37 -12.10
N PRO A 197 -17.98 -3.98 -11.19
CA PRO A 197 -18.32 -3.37 -9.90
C PRO A 197 -17.12 -2.84 -9.11
N TYR A 198 -15.91 -3.40 -9.31
CA TYR A 198 -14.68 -2.94 -8.69
C TYR A 198 -14.30 -1.49 -9.03
N PHE A 199 -14.66 -1.01 -10.23
CA PHE A 199 -14.41 0.37 -10.63
C PHE A 199 -15.19 1.32 -9.74
N SER A 200 -16.50 1.11 -9.70
CA SER A 200 -17.42 1.87 -8.85
C SER A 200 -17.03 1.78 -7.39
N TYR A 201 -16.59 0.59 -6.93
CA TYR A 201 -16.13 0.38 -5.56
C TYR A 201 -14.98 1.31 -5.17
N LEU A 202 -13.98 1.50 -6.03
CA LEU A 202 -12.88 2.43 -5.79
C LEU A 202 -13.10 3.82 -6.40
N GLY A 203 -14.33 4.16 -6.83
CA GLY A 203 -14.68 5.48 -7.36
C GLY A 203 -14.11 5.77 -8.75
N TYR A 204 -13.70 4.75 -9.50
CA TYR A 204 -13.35 4.90 -10.91
C TYR A 204 -14.61 4.75 -11.74
N SER A 205 -14.83 5.64 -12.69
CA SER A 205 -15.84 5.46 -13.72
C SER A 205 -15.34 5.98 -15.07
N GLY A 206 -16.08 5.63 -16.12
CA GLY A 206 -15.89 6.20 -17.45
C GLY A 206 -14.57 5.83 -18.12
N LEU A 207 -14.23 6.55 -19.19
CA LEU A 207 -13.00 6.44 -20.00
C LEU A 207 -12.14 7.70 -19.91
N LEU A 208 -12.52 8.71 -19.12
CA LEU A 208 -11.84 10.00 -19.04
C LEU A 208 -11.40 10.33 -17.59
N PRO A 209 -10.35 11.14 -17.38
CA PRO A 209 -9.86 11.50 -16.04
C PRO A 209 -10.79 12.45 -15.31
N GLU A 210 -11.55 13.24 -16.06
CA GLU A 210 -12.64 14.09 -15.56
C GLU A 210 -13.85 13.30 -15.06
N ASP A 211 -13.89 11.98 -15.32
CA ASP A 211 -14.89 11.06 -14.81
C ASP A 211 -14.54 10.49 -13.42
N LEU A 212 -13.48 10.98 -12.74
CA LEU A 212 -13.21 10.55 -11.38
C LEU A 212 -14.37 10.97 -10.46
N HIS A 213 -15.26 10.03 -10.20
CA HIS A 213 -16.27 10.21 -9.16
C HIS A 213 -15.58 10.35 -7.80
N PRO A 214 -16.20 11.04 -6.84
CA PRO A 214 -15.75 10.96 -5.46
C PRO A 214 -15.62 9.50 -5.04
N LEU A 215 -14.54 9.15 -4.34
CA LEU A 215 -14.41 7.83 -3.73
C LEU A 215 -15.66 7.59 -2.86
N PRO A 216 -16.47 6.53 -3.12
CA PRO A 216 -17.68 6.29 -2.34
C PRO A 216 -17.34 6.17 -0.86
N SER A 217 -18.26 6.50 0.04
CA SER A 217 -18.01 6.29 1.47
C SER A 217 -17.78 4.80 1.77
N ARG A 218 -17.11 4.48 2.89
CA ARG A 218 -16.95 3.08 3.32
C ARG A 218 -18.31 2.38 3.41
N GLU A 219 -19.32 3.05 3.95
CA GLU A 219 -20.67 2.49 4.05
C GLU A 219 -21.23 2.16 2.66
N GLN A 220 -21.14 3.08 1.71
CA GLN A 220 -21.56 2.84 0.32
C GLN A 220 -20.79 1.67 -0.29
N ARG A 221 -19.47 1.61 -0.11
CA ARG A 221 -18.62 0.52 -0.60
C ARG A 221 -19.00 -0.84 -0.01
N LEU A 222 -19.30 -0.91 1.28
CA LEU A 222 -19.68 -2.16 1.94
C LEU A 222 -21.03 -2.70 1.47
N GLN A 223 -21.93 -1.82 1.03
CA GLN A 223 -23.20 -2.20 0.39
C GLN A 223 -23.03 -2.66 -1.06
N MET A 224 -21.89 -2.38 -1.70
CA MET A 224 -21.63 -2.89 -3.04
C MET A 224 -21.32 -4.38 -2.97
N VAL A 225 -22.05 -5.14 -3.78
CA VAL A 225 -21.76 -6.56 -3.97
C VAL A 225 -20.69 -6.68 -5.03
N LEU A 226 -19.48 -7.04 -4.60
CA LEU A 226 -18.43 -7.48 -5.50
C LEU A 226 -18.67 -8.95 -5.81
N THR A 227 -19.55 -9.23 -6.77
CA THR A 227 -19.67 -10.60 -7.29
C THR A 227 -18.64 -10.78 -8.38
N ASP A 228 -17.69 -11.68 -8.17
CA ASP A 228 -17.20 -12.44 -9.30
C ASP A 228 -18.17 -13.60 -9.48
N GLN A 229 -18.74 -13.76 -10.67
CA GLN A 229 -19.28 -15.08 -11.02
C GLN A 229 -18.15 -16.14 -11.16
N GLU A 230 -16.88 -15.79 -10.89
CA GLU A 230 -15.71 -16.63 -11.15
C GLU A 230 -14.70 -16.79 -9.99
N SER A 231 -14.94 -16.26 -8.78
CA SER A 231 -13.93 -16.32 -7.68
C SER A 231 -14.32 -17.29 -6.58
N ALA A 232 -14.22 -18.59 -6.89
CA ALA A 232 -14.24 -19.65 -5.90
C ALA A 232 -12.81 -20.14 -5.60
N ILE A 233 -11.91 -19.27 -5.11
CA ILE A 233 -10.61 -19.65 -4.53
C ILE A 233 -10.22 -18.50 -3.57
N VAL A 234 -9.89 -18.83 -2.31
CA VAL A 234 -9.51 -17.93 -1.18
C VAL A 234 -10.74 -17.30 -0.49
N THR A 235 -11.18 -17.70 0.72
CA THR A 235 -10.48 -17.67 2.02
C THR A 235 -11.30 -18.42 3.09
N SER A 236 -10.68 -19.01 4.12
CA SER A 236 -11.35 -19.28 5.41
C SER A 236 -10.44 -19.08 6.63
N LEU A 237 -11.06 -18.66 7.74
CA LEU A 237 -10.62 -18.61 9.16
C LEU A 237 -9.84 -17.38 9.63
N ASP A 238 -10.04 -16.82 10.83
CA ASP A 238 -11.09 -16.73 11.86
C ASP A 238 -10.53 -15.73 12.93
N GLN A 239 -11.39 -15.12 13.76
CA GLN A 239 -11.09 -14.00 14.66
C GLN A 239 -10.92 -14.38 16.16
N ARG A 240 -10.04 -13.69 16.92
CA ARG A 240 -10.38 -12.79 18.09
C ARG A 240 -9.21 -12.46 19.06
N SER A 241 -9.01 -11.14 19.22
CA SER A 241 -8.65 -10.26 20.36
C SER A 241 -7.60 -10.57 21.46
N GLY A 242 -6.74 -9.56 21.74
CA GLY A 242 -6.11 -9.25 23.05
C GLY A 242 -4.81 -8.43 22.96
N GLN A 243 -4.75 -7.24 23.59
CA GLN A 243 -3.72 -6.16 23.44
C GLN A 243 -2.54 -6.22 24.45
N VAL A 244 -1.34 -5.71 24.07
CA VAL A 244 -0.47 -4.67 24.73
C VAL A 244 0.64 -4.20 23.71
N ARG A 245 1.19 -2.97 23.88
CA ARG A 245 1.63 -1.97 22.87
C ARG A 245 3.11 -1.96 22.38
N THR A 246 3.30 -1.69 21.08
CA THR A 246 4.25 -0.71 20.42
C THR A 246 4.07 -0.79 18.89
N GLY A 247 4.05 0.34 18.15
CA GLY A 247 3.49 0.40 16.77
C GLY A 247 4.47 0.63 15.61
N LEU A 248 4.30 -0.15 14.54
CA LEU A 248 4.84 0.08 13.18
C LEU A 248 3.91 1.05 12.42
N ARG A 249 4.29 1.58 11.26
CA ARG A 249 3.31 2.16 10.32
C ARG A 249 3.57 1.60 8.93
N LEU A 250 2.54 1.01 8.31
CA LEU A 250 2.66 0.37 7.01
C LEU A 250 1.82 1.13 5.98
N ILE A 251 2.41 1.41 4.82
CA ILE A 251 1.64 1.76 3.63
C ILE A 251 1.50 0.47 2.83
N VAL A 252 0.26 -0.02 2.72
CA VAL A 252 -0.08 -1.21 1.93
C VAL A 252 -0.72 -0.72 0.65
N GLU A 253 -0.01 -0.75 -0.46
CA GLU A 253 -0.66 -0.39 -1.73
C GLU A 253 -1.42 -1.59 -2.28
N GLY A 254 -2.68 -1.35 -2.62
CA GLY A 254 -3.49 -2.25 -3.43
C GLY A 254 -3.05 -2.18 -4.87
N ILE A 255 -2.10 -3.05 -5.23
CA ILE A 255 -1.81 -3.50 -6.59
C ILE A 255 -1.99 -2.38 -7.63
N LEU A 256 -1.01 -1.45 -7.72
CA LEU A 256 -0.21 -1.17 -8.93
C LEU A 256 0.38 0.27 -9.02
N GLY A 257 1.61 0.30 -9.55
CA GLY A 257 2.33 1.48 -10.02
C GLY A 257 3.10 2.24 -8.93
N GLU A 258 4.38 1.91 -8.77
CA GLU A 258 5.33 2.33 -7.72
C GLU A 258 5.49 3.85 -7.45
N LYS A 259 4.73 4.71 -8.14
CA LYS A 259 4.88 6.17 -8.19
C LYS A 259 4.05 6.91 -7.14
N ALA A 260 2.96 6.32 -6.64
CA ALA A 260 2.05 6.93 -5.67
C ALA A 260 2.62 6.96 -4.24
N VAL A 261 3.11 5.81 -3.79
CA VAL A 261 3.77 5.58 -2.49
C VAL A 261 4.88 6.53 -2.14
N GLN A 262 5.69 6.94 -3.13
CA GLN A 262 6.94 7.60 -2.81
C GLN A 262 6.75 9.08 -2.45
N LEU A 263 5.62 9.69 -2.82
CA LEU A 263 5.26 11.02 -2.33
C LEU A 263 5.03 11.00 -0.80
N VAL A 264 4.34 9.98 -0.29
CA VAL A 264 4.12 9.82 1.16
C VAL A 264 5.43 9.45 1.86
N ARG A 265 6.24 8.53 1.31
CA ARG A 265 7.54 8.19 1.91
C ARG A 265 8.53 9.37 1.88
N ASN A 266 8.56 10.17 0.82
CA ASN A 266 9.46 11.31 0.74
C ASN A 266 8.98 12.45 1.61
N THR A 267 7.66 12.66 1.74
CA THR A 267 7.09 13.58 2.72
C THR A 267 7.70 13.30 4.11
N LEU A 268 7.77 12.02 4.47
CA LEU A 268 8.34 11.53 5.73
C LEU A 268 9.88 11.52 5.76
N LYS A 269 10.58 11.33 4.63
CA LYS A 269 12.04 11.46 4.57
C LYS A 269 12.51 12.91 4.65
N THR A 270 11.76 13.88 4.12
CA THR A 270 12.07 15.31 4.25
C THR A 270 11.85 15.85 5.67
N MET A 271 11.13 15.13 6.53
CA MET A 271 11.13 15.39 7.98
C MET A 271 12.47 15.01 8.66
N LYS A 272 13.35 14.27 7.98
CA LYS A 272 14.77 14.18 8.36
C LYS A 272 15.50 15.45 7.88
N VAL A 273 15.31 16.54 8.62
CA VAL A 273 16.11 17.75 8.45
C VAL A 273 17.57 17.45 8.85
N ASN A 274 18.48 17.68 7.90
CA ASN A 274 19.94 17.82 8.02
C ASN A 274 20.66 16.97 9.09
N LEU A 275 21.31 15.89 8.64
CA LEU A 275 22.57 15.45 9.26
C LEU A 275 23.68 15.47 8.19
N PRO A 276 24.85 16.05 8.51
CA PRO A 276 25.97 16.11 7.58
C PRO A 276 26.46 14.70 7.27
N PHE A 277 26.72 14.49 5.99
CA PHE A 277 27.41 13.35 5.41
C PHE A 277 28.75 13.13 6.14
N PHE A 278 28.91 12.04 6.87
CA PHE A 278 30.24 11.61 7.34
C PHE A 278 30.80 10.59 6.34
N PRO A 279 32.01 10.82 5.78
CA PRO A 279 32.66 9.84 4.92
C PRO A 279 33.23 8.68 5.76
N ASP A 280 33.38 7.56 5.07
CA ASP A 280 33.74 6.23 5.57
C ASP A 280 34.89 6.17 6.59
N ARG A 281 34.71 5.30 7.58
CA ARG A 281 35.79 4.54 8.25
C ARG A 281 35.37 3.09 8.37
#